data_AF-A0A7S2S2V7-F1
#
_entry.id   AF-A0A7S2S2V7-F1
#
_cell.length_a   1.000
_cell.length_b   1.000
_cell.length_c   1.000
_cell.angle_alpha   90.00
_cell.angle_beta   90.00
_cell.angle_gamma   90.00
#
_symmetry.space_group_name_H-M   'P 1'
#
loop_
_entity.id
_entity.type
_entity.pdbx_description
1 polymer ?
#
loop_
_entity_poly.entity_id
_entity_poly.type
_entity_poly.pdbx_seq_one_letter_code
_entity_poly.pdbx_strand_id
1 'polypeptide(L)'
;VTSSAAKAPLSAGALCRPLLTDTMKIIALALALLAAQTAAFRSPVLRSFGASRRSTRQASRMELILPEKDFLIAPSILSADFATLGPEVANVMAAGADVVHFDVMDNHYVPNLTIGPMVCKALRNYGIEQPIDVHLMVSPVDRIIGDFAEAGATYITFHPEASPHVDRTLQLIKSYGCKAGVVLNPATSLDCCKYVMDKLDIILLMSVNPGFGGQSFIPATLDKA
;
A
#
# COMPACT_ATOMS: atom_id res chain seq x y z
N VAL A 1 -18.34 -7.95 36.09
CA VAL A 1 -18.85 -9.34 35.97
C VAL A 1 -17.89 -10.08 35.04
N THR A 2 -17.26 -11.11 35.59
CA THR A 2 -16.19 -11.95 35.04
C THR A 2 -16.68 -12.85 33.90
N SER A 3 -15.83 -13.15 32.91
CA SER A 3 -15.31 -14.53 32.73
C SER A 3 -14.34 -14.65 31.55
N SER A 4 -13.28 -15.43 31.78
CA SER A 4 -12.31 -15.98 30.82
C SER A 4 -12.58 -17.47 30.60
N ALA A 5 -12.21 -18.03 29.45
CA ALA A 5 -11.75 -19.43 29.27
C ALA A 5 -11.16 -19.54 27.84
N ALA A 6 -9.93 -19.93 27.54
CA ALA A 6 -9.06 -21.07 27.91
C ALA A 6 -9.31 -22.37 27.10
N LYS A 7 -8.21 -22.87 26.51
CA LYS A 7 -7.95 -24.02 25.60
C LYS A 7 -8.48 -25.40 26.07
N ALA A 8 -8.63 -26.37 25.15
CA ALA A 8 -7.65 -27.45 24.82
C ALA A 8 -8.33 -28.65 24.06
N PRO A 9 -7.66 -29.80 23.73
CA PRO A 9 -7.57 -30.39 22.37
C PRO A 9 -8.08 -31.86 22.30
N LEU A 10 -7.78 -32.64 21.23
CA LEU A 10 -7.57 -34.12 21.15
C LEU A 10 -7.49 -34.57 19.66
N SER A 11 -6.34 -35.07 19.16
CA SER A 11 -5.93 -36.50 18.93
C SER A 11 -6.77 -37.27 17.89
N ALA A 12 -6.36 -38.30 17.13
CA ALA A 12 -5.12 -38.96 16.68
C ALA A 12 -5.61 -40.26 15.98
N GLY A 13 -4.95 -40.75 14.93
CA GLY A 13 -5.20 -42.08 14.32
C GLY A 13 -4.91 -42.10 12.82
N ALA A 14 -3.69 -42.42 12.36
CA ALA A 14 -3.09 -43.75 12.17
C ALA A 14 -3.81 -44.62 11.11
N LEU A 15 -3.14 -44.91 9.97
CA LEU A 15 -2.77 -46.27 9.53
C LEU A 15 -2.31 -46.37 8.05
N CYS A 16 -1.30 -47.23 7.86
CA CYS A 16 -0.93 -48.04 6.69
C CYS A 16 -0.24 -47.43 5.45
N ARG A 17 1.07 -47.74 5.33
CA ARG A 17 1.78 -48.03 4.06
C ARG A 17 1.34 -49.42 3.52
N PRO A 18 1.52 -49.73 2.22
CA PRO A 18 2.76 -50.43 1.82
C PRO A 18 3.35 -50.04 0.45
N LEU A 19 4.68 -50.28 0.37
CA LEU A 19 5.56 -50.68 -0.74
C LEU A 19 5.04 -50.68 -2.18
N LEU A 20 5.79 -50.00 -3.07
CA LEU A 20 5.97 -50.17 -4.54
C LEU A 20 6.48 -48.79 -5.02
N THR A 21 7.64 -48.53 -5.62
CA THR A 21 8.51 -49.27 -6.55
C THR A 21 9.86 -48.54 -6.65
N ASP A 22 10.96 -49.26 -6.40
CA ASP A 22 12.37 -48.79 -6.44
C ASP A 22 13.01 -48.88 -7.85
N THR A 23 12.24 -48.70 -8.92
CA THR A 23 12.71 -48.96 -10.30
C THR A 23 12.88 -47.74 -11.19
N MET A 24 12.63 -46.51 -10.70
CA MET A 24 12.81 -45.28 -11.51
C MET A 24 14.02 -44.41 -11.15
N LYS A 25 14.78 -44.75 -10.10
CA LYS A 25 16.01 -44.01 -9.72
C LYS A 25 17.29 -44.50 -10.39
N ILE A 26 17.26 -45.66 -11.05
CA ILE A 26 18.45 -46.27 -11.68
C ILE A 26 18.60 -45.84 -13.16
N ILE A 27 17.56 -45.30 -13.80
CA ILE A 27 17.58 -44.92 -15.22
C ILE A 27 18.02 -43.44 -15.43
N ALA A 28 17.80 -42.56 -14.46
CA ALA A 28 18.18 -41.15 -14.57
C ALA A 28 19.69 -40.89 -14.34
N LEU A 29 20.39 -41.78 -13.63
CA LEU A 29 21.81 -41.63 -13.33
C LEU A 29 22.73 -42.12 -14.47
N ALA A 30 22.24 -43.01 -15.34
CA ALA A 30 22.99 -43.55 -16.48
C ALA A 30 23.03 -42.60 -17.70
N LEU A 31 22.06 -41.68 -17.82
CA LEU A 31 22.00 -40.70 -18.93
C LEU A 31 22.84 -39.43 -18.70
N ALA A 32 23.24 -39.13 -17.46
CA ALA A 32 24.08 -37.98 -17.14
C ALA A 32 25.59 -38.24 -17.33
N LEU A 33 26.02 -39.51 -17.32
CA LEU A 33 27.44 -39.89 -17.44
C LEU A 33 27.90 -40.09 -18.91
N LEU A 34 26.97 -40.21 -19.86
CA LEU A 34 27.30 -40.41 -21.28
C LEU A 34 27.39 -39.10 -22.10
N ALA A 35 26.91 -37.97 -21.56
CA ALA A 35 27.03 -36.65 -22.20
C ALA A 35 28.36 -35.92 -21.87
N ALA A 36 29.18 -36.46 -20.96
CA ALA A 36 30.42 -35.84 -20.49
C ALA A 36 31.68 -36.30 -21.24
N GLN A 37 31.55 -37.12 -22.30
CA GLN A 37 32.70 -37.67 -23.04
C GLN A 37 32.64 -37.44 -24.56
N THR A 38 32.26 -36.26 -25.03
CA THR A 38 32.58 -35.85 -26.41
C THR A 38 32.71 -34.33 -26.50
N ALA A 39 33.92 -33.79 -26.32
CA ALA A 39 34.47 -32.63 -27.06
C ALA A 39 35.68 -32.04 -26.32
N ALA A 40 36.83 -32.72 -26.43
CA ALA A 40 38.12 -32.13 -26.13
C ALA A 40 39.12 -32.60 -27.21
N PHE A 41 39.33 -31.78 -28.26
CA PHE A 41 40.63 -31.45 -28.88
C PHE A 41 40.46 -30.78 -30.25
N ARG A 42 40.84 -29.49 -30.36
CA ARG A 42 41.83 -28.94 -31.32
C ARG A 42 41.95 -27.41 -31.14
N SER A 43 43.13 -26.91 -31.47
CA SER A 43 43.89 -25.79 -30.89
C SER A 43 43.75 -24.45 -31.66
N PRO A 44 44.44 -23.35 -31.24
CA PRO A 44 43.89 -21.98 -31.26
C PRO A 44 44.35 -21.12 -32.44
N VAL A 45 43.57 -20.07 -32.75
CA VAL A 45 44.05 -18.86 -33.42
C VAL A 45 43.43 -17.64 -32.74
N LEU A 46 44.30 -16.74 -32.26
CA LEU A 46 43.96 -15.44 -31.69
C LEU A 46 43.22 -14.55 -32.71
N ARG A 47 42.16 -13.88 -32.25
CA ARG A 47 41.89 -12.47 -32.59
C ARG A 47 40.96 -11.86 -31.55
N SER A 48 41.47 -10.85 -30.86
CA SER A 48 40.74 -9.91 -30.01
C SER A 48 39.60 -9.25 -30.77
N PHE A 49 38.41 -9.11 -30.17
CA PHE A 49 37.53 -7.94 -30.34
C PHE A 49 36.35 -8.02 -29.35
N GLY A 50 36.13 -6.92 -28.61
CA GLY A 50 34.80 -6.50 -28.17
C GLY A 50 34.24 -7.11 -26.89
N ALA A 51 34.57 -6.51 -25.75
CA ALA A 51 33.76 -6.63 -24.54
C ALA A 51 32.37 -6.02 -24.78
N SER A 52 31.33 -6.85 -24.75
CA SER A 52 29.95 -6.40 -24.56
C SER A 52 29.34 -7.22 -23.43
N ARG A 53 29.47 -6.69 -22.20
CA ARG A 53 28.74 -7.20 -21.03
C ARG A 53 27.25 -6.93 -21.27
N ARG A 54 26.52 -7.93 -21.78
CA ARG A 54 25.06 -7.97 -21.66
C ARG A 54 24.74 -8.16 -20.18
N SER A 55 24.44 -7.04 -19.52
CA SER A 55 23.79 -6.98 -18.22
C SER A 55 22.49 -7.79 -18.28
N THR A 56 22.53 -8.98 -17.70
CA THR A 56 21.35 -9.81 -17.48
C THR A 56 20.49 -9.13 -16.42
N ARG A 57 19.36 -8.56 -16.87
CA ARG A 57 18.14 -8.21 -16.14
C ARG A 57 18.24 -8.41 -14.62
N GLN A 58 18.53 -7.31 -13.93
CA GLN A 58 18.18 -7.16 -12.52
C GLN A 58 16.64 -7.21 -12.47
N ALA A 59 16.09 -8.33 -12.00
CA ALA A 59 14.71 -8.35 -11.57
C ALA A 59 14.60 -7.31 -10.45
N SER A 60 14.01 -6.16 -10.76
CA SER A 60 13.64 -5.17 -9.78
C SER A 60 12.68 -5.86 -8.83
N ARG A 61 13.21 -6.28 -7.68
CA ARG A 61 12.42 -6.68 -6.53
C ARG A 61 11.45 -5.53 -6.32
N MET A 62 10.17 -5.77 -6.61
CA MET A 62 9.09 -4.89 -6.18
C MET A 62 9.26 -4.84 -4.67
N GLU A 63 9.87 -3.76 -4.18
CA GLU A 63 9.98 -3.52 -2.75
C GLU A 63 8.58 -3.09 -2.32
N LEU A 64 7.71 -4.09 -2.28
CA LEU A 64 6.38 -4.00 -1.75
C LEU A 64 6.60 -3.65 -0.29
N ILE A 65 6.30 -2.40 0.06
CA ILE A 65 5.97 -2.00 1.42
C ILE A 65 4.70 -2.79 1.77
N LEU A 66 4.84 -4.09 1.99
CA LEU A 66 4.03 -4.74 3.00
C LEU A 66 4.76 -4.36 4.29
N PRO A 67 4.12 -3.60 5.19
CA PRO A 67 4.64 -3.48 6.54
C PRO A 67 4.88 -4.90 7.09
N GLU A 68 5.73 -5.07 8.10
CA GLU A 68 5.77 -6.33 8.88
C GLU A 68 4.41 -6.70 9.51
N LYS A 69 3.38 -5.85 9.33
CA LYS A 69 2.02 -5.99 9.84
C LYS A 69 1.01 -6.16 8.69
N ASP A 70 0.07 -7.06 8.91
CA ASP A 70 -1.10 -7.28 8.04
C ASP A 70 -2.10 -6.11 8.08
N PHE A 71 -2.09 -5.31 9.16
CA PHE A 71 -3.02 -4.21 9.39
C PHE A 71 -2.29 -2.95 9.87
N LEU A 72 -2.71 -1.80 9.36
CA LEU A 72 -2.22 -0.48 9.75
C LEU A 72 -3.30 0.30 10.51
N ILE A 73 -2.88 1.05 11.51
CA ILE A 73 -3.75 1.99 12.24
C ILE A 73 -3.35 3.42 11.85
N ALA A 74 -4.32 4.16 11.30
CA ALA A 74 -4.15 5.53 10.83
C ALA A 74 -5.04 6.50 11.63
N PRO A 75 -4.62 6.98 12.81
CA PRO A 75 -5.35 8.01 13.56
C PRO A 75 -5.56 9.28 12.73
N SER A 76 -6.80 9.75 12.67
CA SER A 76 -7.14 11.05 12.07
C SER A 76 -6.87 12.18 13.05
N ILE A 77 -6.10 13.17 12.60
CA ILE A 77 -5.83 14.38 13.38
C ILE A 77 -7.05 15.31 13.51
N LEU A 78 -8.14 15.03 12.78
CA LEU A 78 -9.39 15.78 12.88
C LEU A 78 -9.96 15.78 14.31
N SER A 79 -9.66 14.74 15.09
CA SER A 79 -10.13 14.58 16.46
C SER A 79 -9.09 14.96 17.53
N ALA A 80 -7.92 15.47 17.13
CA ALA A 80 -6.85 15.85 18.05
C ALA A 80 -7.05 17.25 18.62
N ASP A 81 -6.35 17.59 19.71
CA ASP A 81 -6.23 18.97 20.16
C ASP A 81 -5.35 19.79 19.20
N PHE A 82 -5.99 20.68 18.43
CA PHE A 82 -5.31 21.54 17.47
C PHE A 82 -4.32 22.51 18.11
N ALA A 83 -4.47 22.85 19.39
CA ALA A 83 -3.53 23.70 20.10
C ALA A 83 -2.18 23.00 20.36
N THR A 84 -2.16 21.67 20.33
CA THR A 84 -1.00 20.85 20.69
C THR A 84 -0.72 19.71 19.68
N LEU A 85 -0.98 19.93 18.39
CA LEU A 85 -0.87 18.90 17.34
C LEU A 85 0.45 18.13 17.29
N GLY A 86 1.60 18.81 17.43
CA GLY A 86 2.91 18.13 17.37
C GLY A 86 3.02 17.03 18.45
N PRO A 87 2.88 17.39 19.74
CA PRO A 87 2.79 16.42 20.83
C PRO A 87 1.69 15.37 20.66
N GLU A 88 0.47 15.74 20.26
CA GLU A 88 -0.65 14.80 20.03
C GLU A 88 -0.27 13.70 19.03
N VAL A 89 0.29 14.11 17.89
CA VAL A 89 0.72 13.18 16.83
C VAL A 89 1.89 12.32 17.31
N ALA A 90 2.89 12.91 17.98
CA ALA A 90 4.01 12.13 18.52
C ALA A 90 3.55 11.08 19.55
N ASN A 91 2.58 11.43 20.41
CA ASN A 91 2.04 10.52 21.42
C ASN A 91 1.30 9.34 20.79
N VAL A 92 0.44 9.57 19.78
CA VAL A 92 -0.29 8.48 19.13
C VAL A 92 0.62 7.59 18.28
N MET A 93 1.67 8.16 17.66
CA MET A 93 2.71 7.36 16.99
C MET A 93 3.48 6.51 18.00
N ALA A 94 3.85 7.06 19.16
CA ALA A 94 4.51 6.31 20.23
C ALA A 94 3.60 5.21 20.83
N ALA A 95 2.28 5.36 20.76
CA ALA A 95 1.30 4.35 21.15
C ALA A 95 1.15 3.20 20.13
N GLY A 96 1.86 3.26 19.00
CA GLY A 96 1.93 2.17 18.01
C GLY A 96 1.07 2.36 16.76
N ALA A 97 0.55 3.58 16.53
CA ALA A 97 -0.03 3.92 15.24
C ALA A 97 1.03 3.96 14.14
N ASP A 98 0.60 3.70 12.90
CA ASP A 98 1.51 3.46 11.78
C ASP A 98 1.54 4.61 10.78
N VAL A 99 0.43 5.34 10.66
CA VAL A 99 0.21 6.40 9.66
C VAL A 99 -0.52 7.57 10.31
N VAL A 100 -0.19 8.80 9.94
CA VAL A 100 -0.96 9.98 10.35
C VAL A 100 -2.00 10.29 9.28
N HIS A 101 -3.28 10.25 9.60
CA HIS A 101 -4.35 10.54 8.65
C HIS A 101 -4.79 12.02 8.73
N PHE A 102 -4.88 12.65 7.57
CA PHE A 102 -5.23 14.06 7.37
C PHE A 102 -6.55 14.17 6.60
N ASP A 103 -7.60 14.64 7.28
CA ASP A 103 -8.87 14.97 6.66
C ASP A 103 -8.87 16.45 6.20
N VAL A 104 -8.68 16.68 4.90
CA VAL A 104 -8.56 18.02 4.30
C VAL A 104 -9.87 18.42 3.65
N MET A 105 -10.46 19.50 4.13
CA MET A 105 -11.79 19.96 3.71
C MET A 105 -11.74 21.43 3.31
N ASP A 106 -12.44 21.83 2.25
CA ASP A 106 -12.41 23.18 1.66
C ASP A 106 -13.72 23.97 1.79
N ASN A 107 -14.70 23.45 2.55
CA ASN A 107 -16.06 23.98 2.70
C ASN A 107 -16.87 24.05 1.39
N HIS A 108 -16.43 23.38 0.32
CA HIS A 108 -17.13 23.30 -0.97
C HIS A 108 -17.53 21.87 -1.28
N TYR A 109 -16.58 20.92 -1.27
CA TYR A 109 -16.89 19.51 -1.50
C TYR A 109 -17.67 18.91 -0.32
N VAL A 110 -17.33 19.33 0.90
CA VAL A 110 -18.04 19.01 2.14
C VAL A 110 -18.37 20.29 2.89
N PRO A 111 -19.41 20.32 3.75
CA PRO A 111 -19.82 21.53 4.47
C PRO A 111 -18.98 21.77 5.74
N ASN A 112 -17.65 21.69 5.63
CA ASN A 112 -16.71 21.96 6.72
C ASN A 112 -15.35 22.43 6.16
N LEU A 113 -14.57 23.17 6.97
CA LEU A 113 -13.23 23.67 6.65
C LEU A 113 -12.25 23.20 7.72
N THR A 114 -11.19 22.50 7.34
CA THR A 114 -10.23 21.93 8.30
C THR A 114 -8.86 22.60 8.19
N ILE A 115 -7.93 21.95 7.51
CA ILE A 115 -6.51 22.24 7.53
C ILE A 115 -5.93 22.20 6.12
N GLY A 116 -4.86 22.95 5.92
CA GLY A 116 -4.13 23.01 4.66
C GLY A 116 -2.74 22.38 4.71
N PRO A 117 -1.99 22.43 3.59
CA PRO A 117 -0.65 21.84 3.45
C PRO A 117 0.36 22.41 4.45
N MET A 118 0.17 23.64 4.94
CA MET A 118 1.00 24.22 6.00
C MET A 118 0.98 23.41 7.31
N VAL A 119 -0.12 22.75 7.65
CA VAL A 119 -0.18 21.87 8.84
C VAL A 119 0.63 20.60 8.62
N CYS A 120 0.55 20.01 7.42
CA CYS A 120 1.39 18.87 7.04
C CYS A 120 2.88 19.24 7.14
N LYS A 121 3.26 20.41 6.61
CA LYS A 121 4.65 20.90 6.69
C LYS A 121 5.09 21.15 8.13
N ALA A 122 4.21 21.70 8.98
CA ALA A 122 4.50 21.92 10.39
C ALA A 122 4.77 20.62 11.15
N LEU A 123 4.00 19.55 10.90
CA LEU A 123 4.26 18.23 11.50
C LEU A 123 5.59 17.62 11.02
N ARG A 124 5.93 17.77 9.73
CA ARG A 124 7.25 17.36 9.23
C ARG A 124 8.37 18.14 9.92
N ASN A 125 8.24 19.46 10.07
CA ASN A 125 9.22 20.28 10.78
C ASN A 125 9.31 19.94 12.27
N TYR A 126 8.22 19.45 12.88
CA TYR A 126 8.20 18.97 14.26
C TYR A 126 9.00 17.66 14.45
N GLY A 127 9.27 16.92 13.38
CA GLY A 127 10.01 15.66 13.40
C GLY A 127 9.12 14.42 13.27
N ILE A 128 7.89 14.56 12.77
CA ILE A 128 7.07 13.40 12.43
C ILE A 128 7.61 12.76 11.15
N GLU A 129 8.17 11.55 11.28
CA GLU A 129 8.79 10.79 10.18
C GLU A 129 7.84 9.74 9.57
N GLN A 130 6.81 9.32 10.32
CA GLN A 130 5.84 8.33 9.86
C GLN A 130 5.13 8.78 8.57
N PRO A 131 4.61 7.84 7.77
CA PRO A 131 3.83 8.18 6.59
C PRO A 131 2.64 9.09 6.95
N ILE A 132 2.39 10.07 6.09
CA ILE A 132 1.22 10.94 6.18
C ILE A 132 0.27 10.58 5.05
N ASP A 133 -0.96 10.24 5.41
CA ASP A 133 -2.06 9.94 4.49
C ASP A 133 -3.01 11.13 4.40
N VAL A 134 -3.00 11.81 3.26
CA VAL A 134 -3.82 12.99 3.00
C VAL A 134 -5.07 12.59 2.23
N HIS A 135 -6.22 12.75 2.89
CA HIS A 135 -7.54 12.56 2.33
C HIS A 135 -8.14 13.91 1.91
N LEU A 136 -8.21 14.13 0.60
CA LEU A 136 -8.71 15.37 -0.01
C LEU A 136 -10.22 15.31 -0.23
N MET A 137 -10.97 15.94 0.68
CA MET A 137 -12.39 16.29 0.54
C MET A 137 -12.52 17.73 0.04
N VAL A 138 -12.00 18.00 -1.17
CA VAL A 138 -11.94 19.35 -1.79
C VAL A 138 -12.35 19.31 -3.26
N SER A 139 -12.78 20.43 -3.83
CA SER A 139 -13.11 20.57 -5.25
C SER A 139 -12.79 21.97 -5.79
N PRO A 140 -11.93 22.10 -6.83
CA PRO A 140 -11.24 21.04 -7.58
C PRO A 140 -10.00 20.50 -6.84
N VAL A 141 -9.68 19.23 -7.11
CA VAL A 141 -8.57 18.49 -6.45
C VAL A 141 -7.17 18.82 -6.97
N ASP A 142 -6.97 18.91 -8.30
CA ASP A 142 -5.63 18.96 -8.93
C ASP A 142 -4.74 20.09 -8.39
N ARG A 143 -5.33 21.23 -8.05
CA ARG A 143 -4.60 22.42 -7.57
C ARG A 143 -3.81 22.14 -6.30
N ILE A 144 -4.35 21.36 -5.36
CA ILE A 144 -3.79 21.25 -4.00
C ILE A 144 -2.86 20.05 -3.84
N ILE A 145 -2.84 19.13 -4.82
CA ILE A 145 -2.02 17.91 -4.78
C ILE A 145 -0.54 18.26 -4.63
N GLY A 146 -0.02 19.17 -5.46
CA GLY A 146 1.38 19.58 -5.40
C GLY A 146 1.74 20.18 -4.05
N ASP A 147 0.88 21.06 -3.52
CA ASP A 147 1.09 21.71 -2.22
C ASP A 147 1.22 20.69 -1.08
N PHE A 148 0.39 19.64 -1.04
CA PHE A 148 0.49 18.59 -0.03
C PHE A 148 1.67 17.65 -0.26
N ALA A 149 1.97 17.32 -1.50
CA ALA A 149 3.13 16.48 -1.82
C ALA A 149 4.44 17.16 -1.39
N GLU A 150 4.62 18.44 -1.72
CA GLU A 150 5.78 19.25 -1.31
C GLU A 150 5.82 19.48 0.21
N ALA A 151 4.65 19.50 0.88
CA ALA A 151 4.55 19.55 2.33
C ALA A 151 4.98 18.24 3.02
N GLY A 152 5.14 17.14 2.27
CA GLY A 152 5.63 15.86 2.75
C GLY A 152 4.56 14.77 2.93
N ALA A 153 3.45 14.86 2.19
CA ALA A 153 2.47 13.78 2.12
C ALA A 153 3.07 12.50 1.52
N THR A 154 2.70 11.34 2.05
CA THR A 154 3.13 10.04 1.55
C THR A 154 2.06 9.40 0.68
N TYR A 155 0.81 9.45 1.12
CA TYR A 155 -0.36 9.05 0.37
C TYR A 155 -1.22 10.29 0.12
N ILE A 156 -1.80 10.37 -1.07
CA ILE A 156 -2.83 11.35 -1.39
C ILE A 156 -4.01 10.59 -1.99
N THR A 157 -5.16 10.74 -1.35
CA THR A 157 -6.43 10.17 -1.81
C THR A 157 -7.43 11.28 -2.05
N PHE A 158 -8.30 11.10 -3.04
CA PHE A 158 -9.32 12.08 -3.39
C PHE A 158 -10.61 11.40 -3.84
N HIS A 159 -11.71 12.13 -3.78
CA HIS A 159 -12.98 11.65 -4.29
C HIS A 159 -13.05 11.77 -5.81
N PRO A 160 -13.40 10.71 -6.57
CA PRO A 160 -13.47 10.77 -8.02
C PRO A 160 -14.48 11.81 -8.52
N GLU A 161 -15.52 12.11 -7.75
CA GLU A 161 -16.52 13.15 -8.07
C GLU A 161 -15.93 14.57 -8.04
N ALA A 162 -14.79 14.78 -7.38
CA ALA A 162 -14.11 16.07 -7.32
C ALA A 162 -13.14 16.31 -8.49
N SER A 163 -12.94 15.32 -9.37
CA SER A 163 -12.08 15.45 -10.55
C SER A 163 -12.86 15.20 -11.84
N PRO A 164 -12.80 16.12 -12.84
CA PRO A 164 -13.32 15.83 -14.17
C PRO A 164 -12.50 14.75 -14.90
N HIS A 165 -11.28 14.45 -14.45
CA HIS A 165 -10.34 13.55 -15.12
C HIS A 165 -9.55 12.69 -14.11
N VAL A 166 -10.23 11.74 -13.45
CA VAL A 166 -9.69 10.85 -12.41
C VAL A 166 -8.33 10.24 -12.78
N ASP A 167 -8.19 9.71 -13.99
CA ASP A 167 -6.94 9.11 -14.48
C ASP A 167 -5.76 10.11 -14.46
N ARG A 168 -5.98 11.36 -14.90
CA ARG A 168 -4.96 12.41 -14.88
C ARG A 168 -4.61 12.81 -13.45
N THR A 169 -5.59 12.92 -12.57
CA THR A 169 -5.38 13.27 -11.16
C THR A 169 -4.51 12.21 -10.47
N LEU A 170 -4.77 10.92 -10.71
CA LEU A 170 -3.94 9.83 -10.17
C LEU A 170 -2.49 9.90 -10.70
N GLN A 171 -2.31 10.18 -11.99
CA GLN A 171 -0.98 10.36 -12.57
C GLN A 171 -0.26 11.58 -11.97
N LEU A 172 -0.98 12.67 -11.72
CA LEU A 172 -0.43 13.88 -11.09
C LEU A 172 0.12 13.55 -9.69
N ILE A 173 -0.65 12.86 -8.85
CA ILE A 173 -0.20 12.43 -7.51
C ILE A 173 1.08 11.61 -7.61
N LYS A 174 1.11 10.60 -8.49
CA LYS A 174 2.29 9.75 -8.69
C LYS A 174 3.50 10.51 -9.23
N SER A 175 3.29 11.55 -10.05
CA SER A 175 4.38 12.37 -10.60
C SER A 175 5.14 13.14 -9.52
N TYR A 176 4.52 13.41 -8.37
CA TYR A 176 5.16 13.97 -7.18
C TYR A 176 5.82 12.91 -6.27
N GLY A 177 5.76 11.63 -6.64
CA GLY A 177 6.33 10.54 -5.84
C GLY A 177 5.44 10.06 -4.70
N CYS A 178 4.21 10.59 -4.57
CA CYS A 178 3.23 10.11 -3.60
C CYS A 178 2.54 8.84 -4.11
N LYS A 179 2.04 8.02 -3.16
CA LYS A 179 1.10 6.95 -3.46
C LYS A 179 -0.29 7.54 -3.68
N ALA A 180 -0.98 7.06 -4.70
CA ALA A 180 -2.24 7.62 -5.17
C ALA A 180 -3.42 6.69 -4.87
N GLY A 181 -4.55 7.29 -4.51
CA GLY A 181 -5.78 6.52 -4.28
C GLY A 181 -7.05 7.31 -4.55
N VAL A 182 -8.16 6.59 -4.54
CA VAL A 182 -9.51 7.16 -4.64
C VAL A 182 -10.30 6.87 -3.38
N VAL A 183 -11.22 7.77 -3.07
CA VAL A 183 -12.12 7.68 -1.92
C VAL A 183 -13.55 7.50 -2.41
N LEU A 184 -14.24 6.48 -1.92
CA LEU A 184 -15.62 6.17 -2.30
C LEU A 184 -16.56 6.56 -1.18
N ASN A 185 -17.49 7.46 -1.47
CA ASN A 185 -18.57 7.77 -0.54
C ASN A 185 -19.49 6.54 -0.34
N PRO A 186 -20.36 6.55 0.70
CA PRO A 186 -21.29 5.45 0.92
C PRO A 186 -22.14 5.10 -0.31
N ALA A 187 -22.46 6.08 -1.17
CA ALA A 187 -23.25 5.86 -2.39
C ALA A 187 -22.39 5.61 -3.65
N THR A 188 -21.10 5.92 -3.65
CA THR A 188 -20.24 5.81 -4.85
C THR A 188 -20.01 4.33 -5.21
N SER A 189 -20.20 3.98 -6.48
CA SER A 189 -19.96 2.62 -7.00
C SER A 189 -18.45 2.35 -7.10
N LEU A 190 -18.06 1.08 -6.92
CA LEU A 190 -16.70 0.59 -7.19
C LEU A 190 -16.32 0.70 -8.68
N ASP A 191 -17.30 0.85 -9.57
CA ASP A 191 -17.08 0.90 -11.02
C ASP A 191 -16.15 2.05 -11.46
N CYS A 192 -16.05 3.14 -10.68
CA CYS A 192 -15.13 4.23 -10.98
C CYS A 192 -13.66 3.78 -10.98
N CYS A 193 -13.32 2.70 -10.26
CA CYS A 193 -11.97 2.15 -10.18
C CYS A 193 -11.62 1.27 -11.39
N LYS A 194 -12.62 0.74 -12.11
CA LYS A 194 -12.46 -0.33 -13.12
C LYS A 194 -11.36 -0.07 -14.15
N TYR A 195 -11.22 1.17 -14.60
CA TYR A 195 -10.28 1.55 -15.67
C TYR A 195 -9.01 2.23 -15.15
N VAL A 196 -8.83 2.32 -13.84
CA VAL A 196 -7.67 2.96 -13.20
C VAL A 196 -7.01 2.08 -12.13
N MET A 197 -7.41 0.81 -11.98
CA MET A 197 -6.86 -0.12 -11.00
C MET A 197 -5.32 -0.23 -11.05
N ASP A 198 -4.72 -0.09 -12.24
CA ASP A 198 -3.26 -0.10 -12.44
C ASP A 198 -2.54 1.11 -11.81
N LYS A 199 -3.28 2.16 -11.45
CA LYS A 199 -2.78 3.41 -10.89
C LYS A 199 -3.14 3.61 -9.42
N LEU A 200 -3.89 2.69 -8.82
CA LEU A 200 -4.33 2.79 -7.43
C LEU A 200 -3.36 2.05 -6.51
N ASP A 201 -2.83 2.76 -5.52
CA ASP A 201 -2.07 2.18 -4.40
C ASP A 201 -2.96 1.96 -3.17
N ILE A 202 -4.06 2.73 -3.05
CA ILE A 202 -5.03 2.64 -1.96
C ILE A 202 -6.44 2.98 -2.46
N ILE A 203 -7.45 2.30 -1.91
CA ILE A 203 -8.86 2.65 -2.06
C ILE A 203 -9.40 2.88 -0.65
N LEU A 204 -9.93 4.08 -0.38
CA LEU A 204 -10.55 4.42 0.88
C LEU A 204 -12.07 4.31 0.74
N LEU A 205 -12.70 3.50 1.58
CA LEU A 205 -14.15 3.40 1.65
C LEU A 205 -14.66 4.24 2.82
N MET A 206 -15.48 5.23 2.53
CA MET A 206 -16.10 6.03 3.57
C MET A 206 -17.23 5.23 4.23
N SER A 207 -17.06 4.94 5.51
CA SER A 207 -18.08 4.28 6.33
C SER A 207 -19.05 5.24 7.01
N VAL A 208 -18.95 6.54 6.68
CA VAL A 208 -19.77 7.66 7.13
C VAL A 208 -19.88 8.65 5.98
N ASN A 209 -20.79 9.62 6.04
CA ASN A 209 -20.73 10.71 5.06
C ASN A 209 -19.57 11.66 5.43
N PRO A 210 -18.73 12.07 4.47
CA PRO A 210 -17.56 12.89 4.75
C PRO A 210 -17.95 14.27 5.31
N GLY A 211 -17.07 14.86 6.12
CA GLY A 211 -17.21 16.22 6.64
C GLY A 211 -17.09 16.34 8.16
N PHE A 212 -17.45 15.30 8.93
CA PHE A 212 -17.44 15.37 10.39
C PHE A 212 -16.98 14.06 11.05
N GLY A 213 -16.21 14.18 12.13
CA GLY A 213 -15.85 13.05 12.99
C GLY A 213 -16.99 12.61 13.94
N GLY A 214 -16.79 11.51 14.66
CA GLY A 214 -17.72 11.04 15.71
C GLY A 214 -19.04 10.43 15.22
N GLN A 215 -19.19 10.24 13.90
CA GLN A 215 -20.36 9.60 13.31
C GLN A 215 -20.37 8.08 13.53
N SER A 216 -21.56 7.48 13.46
CA SER A 216 -21.73 6.02 13.55
C SER A 216 -21.40 5.33 12.22
N PHE A 217 -20.71 4.19 12.30
CA PHE A 217 -20.35 3.37 11.14
C PHE A 217 -21.60 2.88 10.38
N ILE A 218 -21.60 3.01 9.05
CA ILE A 218 -22.63 2.52 8.13
C ILE A 218 -22.31 1.04 7.78
N PRO A 219 -23.11 0.05 8.24
CA PRO A 219 -22.78 -1.37 8.07
C PRO A 219 -22.61 -1.83 6.62
N ALA A 220 -23.40 -1.28 5.69
CA ALA A 220 -23.35 -1.60 4.26
C ALA A 220 -21.98 -1.30 3.59
N THR A 221 -21.10 -0.57 4.27
CA THR A 221 -19.73 -0.35 3.80
C THR A 221 -18.93 -1.65 3.73
N LEU A 222 -19.21 -2.60 4.63
CA LEU A 222 -18.54 -3.91 4.64
C LEU A 222 -18.88 -4.74 3.40
N ASP A 223 -20.04 -4.53 2.79
CA ASP A 223 -20.42 -5.21 1.54
C ASP A 223 -19.60 -4.72 0.34
N LYS A 224 -18.92 -3.57 0.45
CA LYS A 224 -18.02 -3.01 -0.56
C LYS A 224 -16.55 -3.39 -0.36
N ALA A 225 -16.17 -3.83 0.83
CA ALA A 225 -14.79 -4.11 1.24
C ALA A 225 -14.36 -5.53 0.83
#